data_AF-A0A2T0LC44-F1
#
_entry.id   AF-A0A2T0LC44-F1
#
_cell.length_a   1.000
_cell.length_b   1.000
_cell.length_c   1.000
_cell.angle_alpha   90.00
_cell.angle_beta   90.00
_cell.angle_gamma   90.00
#
_symmetry.space_group_name_H-M   'P 1'
#
loop_
_entity.id
_entity.type
_entity.pdbx_description
1 polymer ?
#
loop_
_entity_poly.entity_id
_entity_poly.type
_entity_poly.pdbx_seq_one_letter_code
_entity_poly.pdbx_strand_id
1 'polypeptide(L)' 'MWFRVHYLTYAGQERWATFSARDPKMVADRFRELRIDPLTVKRLWIDTGEGWEPWHPDLLMEILRDARKGA' A
#
# COMPACT_ATOMS: atom_id res chain seq x y z
N MET A 1 -7.59 3.35 10.17
CA MET A 1 -6.37 2.52 10.07
C MET A 1 -5.29 3.33 9.38
N TRP A 2 -4.06 3.18 9.82
CA TRP A 2 -2.90 3.70 9.12
C TRP A 2 -2.25 2.61 8.30
N PHE A 3 -1.70 2.99 7.16
CA PHE A 3 -0.96 2.13 6.27
C PHE A 3 0.41 2.75 6.06
N ARG A 4 1.44 1.89 6.06
CA ARG A 4 2.78 2.26 5.67
C ARG A 4 3.20 1.35 4.53
N VAL A 5 3.80 1.93 3.51
CA VAL A 5 4.32 1.18 2.37
C VAL A 5 5.77 1.51 2.12
N HIS A 6 6.50 0.49 1.69
CA HIS A 6 7.85 0.59 1.17
C HIS A 6 7.81 0.23 -0.32
N TYR A 7 8.28 1.12 -1.19
CA TYR A 7 8.21 0.95 -2.63
C TYR A 7 9.47 1.46 -3.33
N LEU A 8 9.71 0.93 -4.54
CA LEU A 8 10.81 1.35 -5.41
C LEU A 8 10.28 2.34 -6.46
N THR A 9 10.92 3.48 -6.63
CA THR A 9 10.59 4.36 -7.76
C THR A 9 11.17 3.79 -9.05
N TYR A 10 10.68 4.20 -10.22
CA TYR A 10 11.28 3.81 -11.51
C TYR A 10 12.73 4.27 -11.68
N ALA A 11 13.18 5.25 -10.89
CA ALA A 11 14.58 5.65 -10.81
C ALA A 11 15.44 4.73 -9.92
N GLY A 12 14.86 3.63 -9.40
CA GLY A 12 15.55 2.69 -8.52
C GLY A 12 15.73 3.18 -7.08
N GLN A 13 15.00 4.21 -6.65
CA GLN A 13 15.11 4.75 -5.29
C GLN A 13 14.10 4.10 -4.36
N GLU A 14 14.53 3.69 -3.18
CA GLU A 14 13.64 3.21 -2.12
C GLU A 14 12.93 4.38 -1.44
N ARG A 15 11.61 4.26 -1.27
CA ARG A 15 10.75 5.30 -0.69
C ARG A 15 9.74 4.68 0.26
N TRP A 16 9.31 5.50 1.21
CA TRP A 16 8.30 5.17 2.19
C TRP A 16 7.15 6.15 2.10
N ALA A 17 5.92 5.66 2.21
CA ALA A 17 4.74 6.49 2.36
C ALA A 17 3.91 5.98 3.52
N THR A 18 3.32 6.90 4.28
CA THR A 18 2.37 6.61 5.36
C THR A 18 1.12 7.41 5.13
N PHE A 19 -0.04 6.75 5.15
CA PHE A 19 -1.33 7.36 4.88
C PHE A 19 -2.44 6.62 5.63
N SER A 20 -3.60 7.26 5.80
CA SER A 20 -4.76 6.63 6.42
C SER A 20 -5.80 6.21 5.39
N ALA A 21 -6.43 5.08 5.64
CA ALA A 21 -7.60 4.61 4.89
C ALA A 21 -8.61 3.96 5.84
N ARG A 22 -9.89 4.00 5.42
CA ARG A 22 -11.01 3.44 6.20
C ARG A 22 -11.20 1.94 5.96
N ASP A 23 -10.72 1.45 4.82
CA ASP A 23 -10.82 0.05 4.39
C ASP A 23 -9.58 -0.27 3.53
N PRO A 24 -8.98 -1.48 3.62
CA PRO A 24 -7.90 -1.89 2.74
C PRO A 24 -8.17 -1.72 1.24
N LYS A 25 -9.41 -1.85 0.78
CA LYS A 25 -9.79 -1.66 -0.63
C LYS A 25 -9.52 -0.24 -1.13
N MET A 26 -9.53 0.75 -0.25
CA MET A 26 -9.22 2.15 -0.59
C MET A 26 -7.73 2.41 -0.76
N VAL A 27 -6.86 1.46 -0.39
CA VAL A 27 -5.40 1.63 -0.50
C VAL A 27 -4.95 1.78 -1.95
N ALA A 28 -5.61 1.07 -2.88
CA ALA A 28 -5.33 1.22 -4.31
C ALA A 28 -5.59 2.65 -4.82
N ASP A 29 -6.66 3.29 -4.35
CA ASP A 29 -6.96 4.68 -4.68
C ASP A 29 -5.94 5.62 -4.05
N ARG A 30 -5.51 5.35 -2.82
CA ARG A 30 -4.41 6.11 -2.18
C ARG A 30 -3.10 6.01 -2.96
N PHE A 31 -2.78 4.85 -3.51
CA PHE A 31 -1.60 4.72 -4.39
C PHE A 31 -1.70 5.61 -5.62
N ARG A 32 -2.88 5.68 -6.26
CA ARG A 32 -3.12 6.57 -7.41
C ARG A 32 -2.96 8.04 -7.02
N GLU A 33 -3.55 8.48 -5.91
CA GLU A 33 -3.43 9.85 -5.39
C GLU A 33 -1.97 10.23 -5.08
N LEU A 34 -1.23 9.30 -4.46
CA LEU A 34 0.17 9.49 -4.10
C LEU A 34 1.14 9.25 -5.27
N ARG A 35 0.63 8.90 -6.45
CA ARG A 35 1.40 8.56 -7.65
C ARG A 35 2.42 7.44 -7.39
N ILE A 36 2.02 6.48 -6.54
CA ILE A 36 2.77 5.26 -6.25
C ILE A 36 2.29 4.19 -7.22
N ASP A 37 3.20 3.61 -8.00
CA ASP A 37 2.88 2.42 -8.78
C ASP A 37 2.68 1.23 -7.83
N PRO A 38 1.48 0.62 -7.79
CA PRO A 38 1.24 -0.52 -6.93
C PRO A 38 2.20 -1.70 -7.18
N LEU A 39 2.67 -1.88 -8.41
CA LEU A 39 3.60 -2.97 -8.77
C LEU A 39 5.01 -2.80 -8.21
N THR A 40 5.37 -1.59 -7.76
CA THR A 40 6.69 -1.34 -7.17
C THR A 40 6.68 -1.39 -5.64
N VAL A 41 5.51 -1.61 -5.04
CA VAL A 41 5.35 -1.79 -3.59
C VAL A 41 5.94 -3.13 -3.17
N LYS A 42 6.96 -3.08 -2.32
CA LYS A 42 7.66 -4.27 -1.79
C LYS A 42 7.02 -4.78 -0.51
N ARG A 43 6.51 -3.88 0.35
CA ARG A 43 5.97 -4.21 1.66
C ARG A 43 4.86 -3.26 2.09
N LEU A 44 3.91 -3.78 2.85
CA LEU A 44 2.76 -3.11 3.43
C LEU A 44 2.66 -3.45 4.92
N TRP A 45 2.49 -2.43 5.75
CA TRP A 45 2.19 -2.52 7.17
C TRP A 45 0.90 -1.77 7.46
N ILE A 46 0.17 -2.21 8.49
CA ILE A 46 -1.11 -1.66 8.91
C ILE A 46 -1.03 -1.36 10.39
N ASP A 47 -1.69 -0.30 10.82
CA ASP A 47 -1.97 -0.02 12.21
C ASP A 47 -3.47 0.21 12.37
N THR A 48 -4.10 -0.73 13.08
CA THR A 48 -5.54 -0.76 13.36
C THR A 48 -5.91 -0.04 14.66
N GLY A 49 -4.95 0.58 15.35
CA GLY A 49 -5.10 1.26 16.63
C GLY A 49 -4.24 0.66 17.75
N GLU A 50 -3.58 -0.46 17.50
CA GLU A 50 -2.73 -1.19 18.46
C GLU A 50 -1.24 -1.11 18.11
N GLY A 51 -0.87 -0.27 17.13
CA GLY A 51 0.48 -0.15 16.61
C GLY A 51 0.66 -0.88 15.29
N TRP A 52 1.88 -0.80 14.74
CA TRP A 52 2.18 -1.38 13.44
C TRP A 52 2.23 -2.91 13.50
N GLU A 53 1.28 -3.53 12.82
CA GLU A 53 1.28 -4.96 12.55
C GLU A 53 2.46 -5.34 11.64
N PRO A 54 2.94 -6.60 11.68
CA PRO A 54 3.99 -7.10 10.80
C PRO A 54 3.67 -6.93 9.31
N TRP A 55 4.64 -7.19 8.43
CA TRP A 55 4.40 -7.13 6.99
C TRP A 55 3.28 -8.11 6.57
N HIS A 56 2.24 -7.59 5.89
CA HIS A 56 1.14 -8.35 5.29
C HIS A 56 1.31 -8.53 3.77
N PRO A 57 1.97 -9.61 3.28
CA PRO A 57 2.11 -9.86 1.85
C PRO A 57 0.78 -10.23 1.18
N ASP A 58 -0.08 -11.00 1.85
CA ASP A 58 -1.36 -11.45 1.26
C ASP A 58 -2.32 -10.28 1.04
N LEU A 59 -2.44 -9.38 2.02
CA LEU A 59 -3.27 -8.19 1.88
C LEU A 59 -2.76 -7.29 0.75
N LEU A 60 -1.44 -7.11 0.63
CA LEU A 60 -0.88 -6.37 -0.49
C LEU A 60 -1.30 -7.00 -1.81
N MET A 61 -1.20 -8.32 -1.96
CA MET A 61 -1.62 -9.02 -3.17
C MET A 61 -3.12 -8.88 -3.45
N GLU A 62 -3.98 -8.89 -2.42
CA GLU A 62 -5.42 -8.63 -2.56
C GLU A 62 -5.70 -7.21 -3.07
N ILE A 63 -5.08 -6.20 -2.47
CA ILE A 63 -5.19 -4.79 -2.89
C ILE A 63 -4.76 -4.64 -4.36
N LEU A 64 -3.67 -5.29 -4.77
CA LEU A 64 -3.17 -5.26 -6.15
C LEU A 64 -4.12 -5.95 -7.13
N ARG A 65 -4.72 -7.09 -6.74
CA ARG A 65 -5.71 -7.80 -7.58
C ARG A 65 -6.97 -6.97 -7.78
N ASP A 66 -7.47 -6.33 -6.73
CA ASP A 66 -8.67 -5.50 -6.79
C ASP A 66 -8.42 -4.24 -7.62
N ALA A 67 -7.24 -3.61 -7.49
CA ALA A 67 -6.84 -2.47 -8.31
C ALA A 67 -6.84 -2.79 -9.82
N ARG A 68 -6.54 -4.04 -10.20
CA ARG A 68 -6.52 -4.51 -11.59
C ARG A 68 -7.91 -4.86 -12.13
N LYS A 69 -8.88 -5.20 -11.28
CA LYS A 69 -10.25 -5.52 -11.69
C LYS A 69 -11.12 -4.27 -11.87
N GLY A 70 -10.76 -3.17 -11.21
CA GLY A 70 -11.48 -1.89 -11.28
C GLY A 70 -10.89 -0.86 -12.27
N ALA A 71 -9.99 -1.28 -13.16
CA ALA A 71 -9.41 -0.48 -14.24
C ALA A 71 -9.92 -1.01 -15.59
#